data_AF-A0A1G7MD37-F1
#
_entry.id   AF-A0A1G7MD37-F1
#
_cell.length_a   1.000
_cell.length_b   1.000
_cell.length_c   1.000
_cell.angle_alpha   90.00
_cell.angle_beta   90.00
_cell.angle_gamma   90.00
#
_symmetry.space_group_name_H-M   'P 1'
#
loop_
_entity.id
_entity.type
_entity.pdbx_description
1 polymer ?
#
loop_
_entity_poly.entity_id
_entity_poly.type
_entity_poly.pdbx_seq_one_letter_code
_entity_poly.pdbx_strand_id
1 'polypeptide(L)' 'MITPEMIARINELARKQRSCGLSEQEKTEQATLRRQYIDHIKAQVKEQLDRLKTQQCGHTHDCHCGCHHPH' A
#
# COMPACT_ATOMS: atom_id res chain seq x y z
N MET A 1 0.90 -9.20 -6.00
CA MET A 1 1.99 -8.21 -6.01
C MET A 1 1.53 -7.03 -6.83
N ILE A 2 1.78 -5.78 -6.41
CA ILE A 2 1.40 -4.62 -7.21
C ILE A 2 2.37 -4.52 -8.40
N THR A 3 1.86 -4.70 -9.61
CA THR A 3 2.65 -4.54 -10.85
C THR A 3 2.33 -3.20 -11.51
N PRO A 4 3.30 -2.59 -12.24
CA PRO A 4 3.05 -1.38 -13.02
C PRO A 4 1.95 -1.59 -14.07
N GLU A 5 1.86 -2.79 -14.65
CA GLU A 5 0.80 -3.17 -15.60
C GLU A 5 -0.59 -3.12 -14.97
N MET A 6 -0.74 -3.61 -13.72
CA MET A 6 -2.01 -3.55 -13.00
C MET A 6 -2.47 -2.10 -12.78
N ILE A 7 -1.53 -1.21 -12.41
CA ILE A 7 -1.82 0.23 -12.21
C ILE A 7 -2.19 0.89 -13.56
N ALA A 8 -1.44 0.58 -14.62
CA ALA A 8 -1.71 1.10 -15.96
C ALA A 8 -3.11 0.70 -16.43
N ARG A 9 -3.51 -0.56 -16.22
CA ARG A 9 -4.84 -1.07 -16.56
C ARG A 9 -5.96 -0.39 -15.76
N ILE A 10 -5.78 -0.21 -14.45
CA ILE A 10 -6.73 0.55 -13.61
C ILE A 10 -6.93 1.97 -14.14
N ASN A 11 -5.83 2.64 -14.53
CA ASN A 11 -5.88 4.00 -15.08
C ASN A 11 -6.55 4.06 -16.46
N GLU A 12 -6.31 3.09 -17.32
CA GLU A 12 -6.97 2.96 -18.61
C GLU A 12 -8.49 2.79 -18.45
N LEU A 13 -8.92 1.85 -17.60
CA LEU A 13 -10.34 1.64 -17.29
C LEU A 13 -10.97 2.90 -16.67
N ALA A 14 -10.25 3.60 -15.80
CA ALA A 14 -10.73 4.86 -15.21
C ALA A 14 -10.88 5.99 -16.26
N ARG A 15 -9.98 6.08 -17.24
CA ARG A 15 -10.11 7.03 -18.36
C ARG A 15 -11.31 6.69 -19.23
N LYS A 16 -11.47 5.41 -19.59
CA LYS A 16 -12.59 4.94 -20.40
C LYS A 16 -13.94 5.20 -19.73
N GLN A 17 -14.03 4.96 -18.41
CA GLN A 17 -15.19 5.28 -17.59
C GLN A 17 -15.61 6.75 -17.68
N ARG A 18 -14.64 7.66 -17.70
CA ARG A 18 -14.89 9.11 -17.74
C ARG A 18 -15.29 9.61 -19.13
N SER A 19 -14.76 9.00 -20.18
CA SER A 19 -15.05 9.43 -21.56
C SER A 19 -16.35 8.83 -22.10
N CYS A 20 -16.48 7.51 -22.07
CA CYS A 20 -17.54 6.79 -22.79
C CYS A 20 -18.34 5.83 -21.91
N GLY A 21 -18.01 5.74 -20.62
CA GLY A 21 -18.55 4.75 -19.70
C GLY A 21 -17.83 3.40 -19.79
N LEU A 22 -18.07 2.54 -18.80
CA LEU A 22 -17.54 1.17 -18.74
C LEU A 22 -18.66 0.17 -19.05
N SER A 23 -18.33 -0.87 -19.81
CA SER A 23 -19.16 -2.07 -19.89
C SER A 23 -19.19 -2.80 -18.54
N GLU A 24 -20.23 -3.59 -18.28
CA GLU A 24 -20.38 -4.39 -17.05
C GLU A 24 -19.18 -5.32 -16.80
N GLN A 25 -18.61 -5.89 -17.87
CA GLN A 25 -17.39 -6.71 -17.79
C GLN A 25 -16.20 -5.89 -17.31
N GLU A 26 -16.03 -4.68 -17.85
CA GLU A 26 -14.93 -3.79 -17.52
C GLU A 26 -15.07 -3.19 -16.11
N LYS A 27 -16.30 -2.93 -15.66
CA LYS A 27 -16.58 -2.55 -14.25
C LYS A 27 -16.16 -3.65 -13.29
N THR A 28 -16.46 -4.90 -13.63
CA THR A 28 -16.07 -6.07 -12.83
C THR A 28 -14.55 -6.25 -12.80
N GLU A 29 -13.89 -6.08 -13.94
CA GLU A 29 -12.43 -6.07 -14.05
C GLU A 29 -11.82 -4.95 -13.18
N GLN A 30 -12.33 -3.72 -13.32
CA GLN A 30 -11.87 -2.57 -12.55
C GLN A 30 -12.06 -2.78 -11.05
N ALA A 31 -13.21 -3.30 -10.62
CA ALA A 31 -13.49 -3.59 -9.22
C ALA A 31 -12.51 -4.63 -8.64
N THR A 32 -12.25 -5.69 -9.41
CA THR A 32 -11.31 -6.76 -9.04
C THR A 32 -9.89 -6.22 -8.90
N LEU A 33 -9.40 -5.47 -9.89
CA LEU A 33 -8.06 -4.88 -9.87
C LEU A 33 -7.91 -3.86 -8.73
N ARG A 34 -8.92 -3.03 -8.47
CA ARG A 34 -8.91 -2.08 -7.35
C ARG A 34 -8.89 -2.78 -6.00
N ARG A 35 -9.65 -3.87 -5.85
CA ARG A 35 -9.65 -4.68 -4.62
C ARG A 35 -8.24 -5.22 -4.34
N GLN A 36 -7.63 -5.86 -5.34
CA GLN A 36 -6.27 -6.40 -5.23
C GLN A 36 -5.24 -5.31 -4.89
N TYR A 37 -5.32 -4.15 -5.55
CA TYR A 37 -4.45 -3.02 -5.25
C TYR A 37 -4.58 -2.57 -3.79
N ILE A 38 -5.82 -2.36 -3.31
CA ILE A 38 -6.09 -1.91 -1.94
C ILE A 38 -5.58 -2.92 -0.92
N ASP A 39 -5.84 -4.22 -1.13
CA ASP A 39 -5.42 -5.26 -0.19
C ASP A 39 -3.89 -5.35 -0.11
N HIS A 40 -3.18 -5.20 -1.24
CA HIS A 40 -1.73 -5.13 -1.24
C HIS A 40 -1.19 -3.87 -0.55
N ILE A 41 -1.76 -2.70 -0.82
CA ILE A 41 -1.35 -1.46 -0.15
C ILE A 41 -1.59 -1.56 1.36
N LYS A 42 -2.74 -2.10 1.79
CA LYS A 42 -3.04 -2.32 3.21
C LYS A 42 -2.02 -3.23 3.88
N ALA A 43 -1.64 -4.34 3.22
CA ALA A 43 -0.63 -5.25 3.73
C ALA A 43 0.74 -4.56 3.85
N GLN A 44 1.15 -3.81 2.82
CA GLN A 44 2.41 -3.07 2.82
C GLN A 44 2.45 -2.00 3.92
N VAL A 45 1.37 -1.23 4.08
CA VAL A 45 1.26 -0.21 5.13
C VAL A 45 1.31 -0.86 6.51
N LYS A 46 0.63 -1.99 6.70
CA LYS A 46 0.68 -2.74 7.96
C LYS A 46 2.10 -3.21 8.28
N GLU A 47 2.81 -3.75 7.29
CA GLU A 47 4.21 -4.17 7.45
C GLU A 47 5.12 -2.98 7.80
N GLN A 48 4.96 -1.84 7.12
CA GLN A 48 5.71 -0.62 7.44
C GLN A 48 5.45 -0.15 8.88
N LEU A 49 4.20 -0.15 9.32
CA LEU A 49 3.84 0.21 10.70
C LEU A 49 4.38 -0.78 11.72
N ASP A 50 4.39 -2.08 11.42
CA ASP A 50 4.95 -3.11 12.27
C ASP A 50 6.47 -2.90 12.46
N ARG A 51 7.20 -2.70 11.36
CA ARG A 51 8.64 -2.37 11.38
C ARG A 51 8.95 -1.13 12.21
N LEU A 52 8.13 -0.07 12.09
CA LEU A 52 8.29 1.16 12.87
C LEU A 52 8.04 0.94 14.37
N LYS A 53 7.11 0.06 14.74
CA LYS A 53 6.88 -0.34 16.13
C LYS A 53 8.05 -1.13 16.69
N THR A 54 8.68 -2.00 15.90
CA THR A 54 9.87 -2.75 16.34
C THR A 54 11.13 -1.88 16.45
N GLN A 55 11.19 -0.76 15.71
CA GLN A 55 12.28 0.23 15.77
C GLN A 55 12.16 1.21 16.94
N GLN A 56 11.00 1.26 17.61
CA GLN A 56 10.87 1.92 18.91
C GLN A 56 11.37 0.94 19.97
N CYS A 57 12.61 1.17 20.40
CA CYS A 57 13.33 0.50 21.50
C CYS A 57 12.43 -0.26 22.49
N GLY A 58 12.26 -1.56 22.27
CA GLY A 58 11.52 -2.46 23.16
C GLY A 58 12.39 -3.02 24.28
N HIS A 59 12.93 -2.18 25.16
CA HIS A 59 13.65 -2.66 26.34
C HIS A 59 13.10 -2.03 27.64
N THR A 60 12.56 -2.89 28.51
CA THR A 60 12.43 -2.63 29.96
C THR A 60 13.70 -3.11 30.66
N HIS A 61 14.83 -2.48 30.37
CA HIS A 61 16.07 -2.70 31.12
C HIS A 61 17.02 -1.55 30.84
N ASP A 62 17.68 -1.08 31.90
CA ASP A 62 18.80 -0.14 31.86
C ASP A 62 19.78 -0.55 30.75
N CYS A 63 19.78 0.18 29.64
CA CYS A 63 20.60 -0.17 28.48
C CYS A 63 21.36 1.07 28.01
N HIS A 64 22.68 0.96 28.04
CA HIS A 64 23.64 1.87 27.44
C HIS A 64 23.61 1.76 25.90
N CYS A 65 22.48 2.05 25.26
CA CYS A 65 22.45 2.30 23.83
C CYS A 65 22.81 3.77 23.61
N GLY A 66 23.92 4.04 22.91
CA GLY A 66 24.49 5.38 22.66
C GLY A 66 23.66 6.28 21.75
N CYS A 67 22.35 6.35 21.98
CA CYS A 67 21.39 7.20 21.27
C CYS A 67 21.28 8.62 21.89
N HIS A 68 22.23 9.02 22.73
CA HIS A 68 22.33 10.40 23.21
C HIS A 68 22.94 11.28 22.12
N HIS A 69 22.13 12.14 21.52
CA HIS A 69 22.62 13.34 20.85
C HIS A 69 23.21 14.27 21.93
N PRO A 70 24.49 14.66 21.87
CA PRO A 70 24.87 15.98 22.36
C PRO A 70 24.55 17.01 21.28
N HIS A 71 24.04 18.14 21.75
CA HIS A 71 23.69 19.33 20.97
C HIS A 71 24.91 19.97 20.29
#